data_AF-A0A8J6E5T4-F1
#
_entry.id   AF-A0A8J6E5T4-F1
#
_cell.length_a   1.000
_cell.length_b   1.000
_cell.length_c   1.000
_cell.angle_alpha   90.00
_cell.angle_beta   90.00
_cell.angle_gamma   90.00
#
_symmetry.space_group_name_H-M   'P 1'
#
loop_
_entity.id
_entity.type
_entity.pdbx_description
1 polymer ?
#
loop_
_entity_poly.entity_id
_entity_poly.type
_entity_poly.pdbx_seq_one_letter_code
_entity_poly.pdbx_strand_id
1 'polypeptide(L)'
;MPFLLFLCSLYVAAAIFWEWASLIVCHPSCSCPHCPALILLFYVVFYAFLTAVFVLSMWVMLQTIDEYHPKYSDRLGNPGLMIRPKLDALEVVYGSNSSWQPYVDGLNSVLQDYNKTVQEERGSLCASGVYNKQEDTGDVRNYPKKACQFLRDYLGNCSGIEDPTYGYSNGTPCVLIKMNRVS
;
A
#
# COMPACT_ATOMS: atom_id res chain seq x y z
N MET A 1 3.56 22.65 13.16
CA MET A 1 4.78 23.42 13.52
C MET A 1 4.98 23.59 15.03
N PRO A 2 3.98 23.96 15.87
CA PRO A 2 4.24 24.11 17.32
C PRO A 2 4.53 22.78 18.05
N PHE A 3 3.98 21.67 17.57
CA PHE A 3 4.18 20.34 18.19
C PHE A 3 5.61 19.80 18.03
N LEU A 4 6.25 20.02 16.87
CA LEU A 4 7.64 19.62 16.65
C LEU A 4 8.63 20.43 17.50
N LEU A 5 8.35 21.72 17.72
CA LEU A 5 9.16 22.57 18.60
C LEU A 5 9.06 22.10 20.06
N PHE A 6 7.88 21.70 20.51
CA PHE A 6 7.69 21.11 21.85
C PHE A 6 8.43 19.78 22.02
N LEU A 7 8.37 18.89 21.03
CA LEU A 7 9.10 17.62 21.05
C LEU A 7 10.62 17.82 21.01
N CYS A 8 11.10 18.81 20.24
CA CYS A 8 12.50 19.20 20.21
C CYS A 8 12.96 19.76 21.57
N SER A 9 12.15 20.61 22.20
CA SER A 9 12.45 21.11 23.55
C SER A 9 12.45 20.00 24.61
N LEU A 10 11.53 19.02 24.56
CA LEU A 10 11.58 17.86 25.45
C LEU A 10 12.80 16.96 25.19
N TYR A 11 13.19 16.77 23.93
CA TYR A 11 14.38 16.00 23.56
C TYR A 11 15.67 16.68 24.05
N VAL A 12 15.79 17.99 23.85
CA VAL A 12 16.94 18.78 24.33
C VAL A 12 16.98 18.78 25.86
N ALA A 13 15.84 18.90 26.54
CA ALA A 13 15.78 18.80 28.00
C ALA A 13 16.20 17.40 28.49
N ALA A 14 15.78 16.33 27.81
CA ALA A 14 16.19 14.96 28.14
C ALA A 14 17.70 14.72 27.89
N ALA A 15 18.27 15.29 26.83
CA ALA A 15 19.71 15.22 26.54
C ALA A 15 20.56 16.00 27.57
N ILE A 16 20.12 17.19 27.96
CA ILE A 16 20.76 17.98 29.03
C ILE A 16 20.67 17.22 30.37
N PHE A 17 19.52 16.60 30.67
CA PHE A 17 19.36 15.78 31.87
C PHE A 17 20.27 14.54 31.84
N TRP A 18 20.49 13.93 30.67
CA TRP A 18 21.43 12.82 30.47
C TRP A 18 22.89 13.23 30.73
N GLU A 19 23.32 14.41 30.27
CA GLU A 19 24.67 14.95 30.57
C GLU A 19 24.88 15.16 32.08
N TRP A 20 23.89 15.73 32.77
CA TRP A 20 23.94 15.94 34.22
C TRP A 20 23.88 14.61 35.01
N ALA A 21 23.07 13.64 34.56
CA ALA A 21 23.00 12.33 35.18
C ALA A 21 24.31 11.52 35.01
N SER A 22 24.97 11.65 33.86
CA SER A 22 26.26 10.99 33.59
C SER A 22 27.39 11.52 34.49
N LEU A 23 27.34 12.79 34.90
CA LEU A 23 28.28 13.39 35.87
C LEU A 23 28.04 12.90 37.31
N ILE A 24 26.80 12.52 37.66
CA ILE A 24 26.44 12.05 39.02
C ILE A 24 26.79 10.56 39.21
N VAL A 25 26.74 9.75 38.15
CA VAL A 25 26.96 8.29 38.21
C VAL A 25 28.45 7.92 38.33
N CYS A 26 29.38 8.82 38.02
CA CYS A 26 30.83 8.59 38.09
C CYS A 26 31.50 9.32 39.28
N HIS A 27 31.06 9.05 40.52
CA HIS A 27 31.89 9.36 41.69
C HIS A 27 32.85 8.17 41.96
N PRO A 28 34.15 8.38 42.28
CA PRO A 28 35.19 7.35 42.14
C PRO A 28 35.21 6.27 43.23
N SER A 29 34.11 6.08 43.99
CA SER A 29 34.14 5.35 45.27
C SER A 29 33.18 4.15 45.38
N CYS A 30 32.47 3.74 44.32
CA CYS A 30 31.56 2.59 44.42
C CYS A 30 32.10 1.34 43.72
N SER A 31 32.80 0.51 44.50
CA SER A 31 32.96 -0.93 44.24
C SER A 31 31.75 -1.67 44.82
N CYS A 32 30.77 -2.07 44.00
CA CYS A 32 29.74 -3.06 44.36
C CYS A 32 29.13 -3.70 43.10
N PRO A 33 28.70 -5.00 43.13
CA PRO A 33 28.24 -5.77 41.96
C PRO A 33 26.91 -5.28 41.34
N HIS A 34 26.37 -4.17 41.85
CA HIS A 34 25.14 -3.51 41.41
C HIS A 34 25.35 -2.34 40.44
N CYS A 35 26.60 -1.98 40.12
CA CYS A 35 26.92 -0.98 39.08
C CYS A 35 26.30 -1.24 37.69
N PRO A 36 26.26 -2.48 37.14
CA PRO A 36 25.65 -2.71 35.82
C PRO A 36 24.12 -2.59 35.85
N ALA A 37 23.48 -2.87 36.99
CA ALA A 37 22.02 -2.78 37.11
C ALA A 37 21.51 -1.34 37.02
N LEU A 38 22.25 -0.38 37.59
CA LEU A 38 21.88 1.04 37.56
C LEU A 38 22.08 1.66 36.18
N ILE A 39 23.14 1.24 35.47
CA ILE A 39 23.39 1.63 34.08
C ILE A 39 22.32 1.03 33.15
N LEU A 40 21.98 -0.26 33.30
CA LEU A 40 20.92 -0.90 32.50
C LEU A 40 19.55 -0.27 32.75
N LEU A 41 19.20 0.02 34.01
CA LEU A 41 17.94 0.69 34.35
C LEU A 41 17.85 2.07 33.69
N PHE A 42 18.94 2.84 33.70
CA PHE A 42 19.01 4.13 33.03
C PHE A 42 18.78 4.03 31.53
N TYR A 43 19.42 3.07 30.85
CA TYR A 43 19.20 2.83 29.42
C TYR A 43 17.77 2.37 29.13
N VAL A 44 17.17 1.51 29.96
CA VAL A 44 15.77 1.07 29.78
C VAL A 44 14.80 2.25 29.88
N VAL A 45 14.94 3.10 30.90
CA VAL A 45 14.07 4.28 31.08
C VAL A 45 14.27 5.28 29.95
N PHE A 46 15.52 5.53 29.55
CA PHE A 46 15.83 6.44 28.45
C PHE A 46 15.29 5.96 27.11
N TYR A 47 15.50 4.69 26.77
CA TYR A 47 14.95 4.13 25.53
C TYR A 47 13.42 4.04 25.56
N ALA A 48 12.79 3.79 26.73
CA ALA A 48 11.33 3.85 26.87
C ALA A 48 10.77 5.26 26.62
N PHE A 49 11.48 6.31 27.08
CA PHE A 49 11.10 7.68 26.79
C PHE A 49 11.26 8.03 25.30
N LEU A 50 12.38 7.62 24.68
CA LEU A 50 12.61 7.83 23.24
C LEU A 50 11.55 7.12 22.39
N THR A 51 11.21 5.86 22.72
CA THR A 51 10.17 5.12 22.00
C THR A 51 8.80 5.75 22.18
N ALA A 52 8.48 6.25 23.37
CA ALA A 52 7.22 6.96 23.63
C ALA A 52 7.09 8.23 22.77
N VAL A 53 8.14 9.05 22.67
CA VAL A 53 8.16 10.24 21.82
C VAL A 53 8.04 9.88 20.34
N PHE A 54 8.72 8.82 19.90
CA PHE A 54 8.63 8.34 18.52
C PHE A 54 7.21 7.87 18.18
N VAL A 55 6.61 7.02 19.02
CA VAL A 55 5.24 6.53 18.85
C VAL A 55 4.24 7.69 18.86
N LEU A 56 4.40 8.66 19.77
CA LEU A 56 3.54 9.84 19.80
C LEU A 56 3.66 10.66 18.51
N SER A 57 4.87 10.84 17.97
CA SER A 57 5.09 11.55 16.71
C SER A 57 4.44 10.84 15.51
N MET A 58 4.54 9.50 15.45
CA MET A 58 3.85 8.69 14.44
C MET A 58 2.33 8.77 14.61
N TRP A 59 1.82 8.72 15.84
CA TRP A 59 0.39 8.82 16.12
C TRP A 59 -0.19 10.17 15.68
N VAL A 60 0.48 11.28 16.00
CA VAL A 60 0.06 12.62 15.57
C VAL A 60 0.10 12.75 14.05
N MET A 61 1.13 12.19 13.39
CA MET A 61 1.18 12.16 11.92
C MET A 61 -0.03 11.43 11.34
N LEU A 62 -0.42 10.27 11.88
CA LEU A 62 -1.59 9.51 11.42
C LEU A 62 -2.91 10.28 11.57
N GLN A 63 -3.05 11.12 12.61
CA GLN A 63 -4.24 11.98 12.77
C GLN A 63 -4.36 13.07 11.68
N THR A 64 -3.30 13.34 10.92
CA THR A 64 -3.32 14.34 9.82
C THR A 64 -3.55 13.75 8.44
N ILE A 65 -3.68 12.42 8.34
CA ILE A 65 -3.90 11.72 7.08
C ILE A 65 -5.40 11.58 6.84
N ASP A 66 -5.85 11.91 5.63
CA ASP A 66 -7.21 11.60 5.17
C ASP A 66 -7.24 10.15 4.65
N GLU A 67 -8.29 9.40 5.02
CA GLU A 67 -8.42 7.97 4.68
C GLU A 67 -8.74 7.73 3.19
N TYR A 68 -9.23 8.74 2.46
CA TYR A 68 -9.75 8.59 1.11
C TYR A 68 -8.82 9.15 0.03
N HIS A 69 -8.09 10.22 0.32
CA HIS A 69 -7.22 10.87 -0.66
C HIS A 69 -5.79 11.08 -0.15
N PRO A 70 -4.77 10.66 -0.93
CA PRO A 70 -3.39 10.93 -0.57
C PRO A 70 -3.09 12.44 -0.64
N LYS A 71 -2.31 12.93 0.32
CA LYS A 71 -1.95 14.36 0.39
C LYS A 71 -1.04 14.81 -0.76
N TYR A 72 -0.18 13.93 -1.27
CA TYR A 72 0.79 14.22 -2.32
C TYR A 72 0.79 13.09 -3.36
N SER A 73 0.49 13.44 -4.61
CA SER A 73 0.48 12.53 -5.78
C SER A 73 1.33 13.07 -6.94
N ASP A 74 2.27 13.97 -6.64
CA ASP A 74 3.17 14.63 -7.59
C ASP A 74 4.05 13.63 -8.38
N ARG A 75 4.36 12.49 -7.77
CA ARG A 75 5.13 11.41 -8.40
C ARG A 75 4.31 10.50 -9.34
N LEU A 76 2.99 10.69 -9.42
CA LEU A 76 2.07 9.85 -10.21
C LEU A 76 1.48 10.59 -11.43
N GLY A 77 2.18 11.60 -11.96
CA GLY A 77 1.69 12.42 -13.08
C GLY A 77 1.32 11.62 -14.35
N ASN A 78 1.93 10.46 -14.56
CA ASN A 78 1.67 9.59 -15.71
C ASN A 78 1.31 8.18 -15.20
N PRO A 79 0.09 7.67 -15.46
CA PRO A 79 -0.28 6.33 -15.04
C PRO A 79 0.57 5.29 -15.79
N GLY A 80 1.16 4.37 -15.04
CA GLY A 80 1.87 3.23 -15.62
C GLY A 80 0.93 2.23 -16.29
N LEU A 81 1.48 1.45 -17.23
CA LEU A 81 0.81 0.31 -17.85
C LEU A 81 1.40 -0.99 -17.31
N MET A 82 0.52 -1.96 -17.02
CA MET A 82 0.89 -3.32 -16.65
C MET A 82 0.34 -4.29 -17.68
N ILE A 83 1.18 -5.25 -18.06
CA ILE A 83 0.82 -6.31 -18.98
C ILE A 83 0.48 -7.57 -18.16
N ARG A 84 -0.54 -8.31 -18.57
CA ARG A 84 -0.90 -9.62 -18.02
C ARG A 84 -0.85 -10.68 -19.12
N PRO A 85 -0.37 -11.90 -18.82
CA PRO A 85 0.00 -12.45 -17.50
C PRO A 85 1.30 -11.90 -16.88
N LYS A 86 1.42 -11.96 -15.54
CA LYS A 86 2.63 -11.50 -14.83
C LYS A 86 3.71 -12.58 -14.92
N LEU A 87 4.86 -12.22 -15.46
CA LEU A 87 6.06 -13.05 -15.48
C LEU A 87 7.25 -12.26 -14.91
N ASP A 88 8.29 -12.98 -14.50
CA ASP A 88 9.54 -12.38 -13.98
C ASP A 88 10.28 -11.56 -15.05
N ALA A 89 10.11 -11.94 -16.33
CA ALA A 89 10.55 -11.18 -17.49
C ALA A 89 9.33 -10.82 -18.37
N LEU A 90 9.39 -9.68 -19.07
CA LEU A 90 8.38 -9.27 -20.05
C LEU A 90 8.52 -10.04 -21.37
N GLU A 91 8.64 -11.36 -21.29
CA GLU A 91 8.83 -12.26 -22.41
C GLU A 91 7.86 -13.43 -22.28
N VAL A 92 7.17 -13.74 -23.38
CA VAL A 92 6.22 -14.87 -23.44
C VAL A 92 6.88 -15.95 -24.27
N VAL A 93 7.45 -16.95 -23.61
CA VAL A 93 8.09 -18.11 -24.25
C VAL A 93 7.30 -19.36 -23.89
N TYR A 94 6.75 -20.02 -24.90
CA TYR A 94 6.06 -21.29 -24.74
C TYR A 94 6.31 -22.18 -25.96
N GLY A 95 6.33 -23.50 -25.73
CA GLY A 95 6.40 -24.52 -26.76
C GLY A 95 5.04 -25.21 -26.95
N SER A 96 5.01 -26.22 -27.82
CA SER A 96 3.77 -26.93 -28.22
C SER A 96 3.18 -27.87 -27.14
N ASN A 97 3.93 -28.18 -26.08
CA ASN A 97 3.56 -29.19 -25.08
C ASN A 97 2.72 -28.64 -23.92
N SER A 98 1.75 -27.78 -24.19
CA SER A 98 0.92 -27.14 -23.15
C SER A 98 1.73 -26.38 -22.09
N SER A 99 2.93 -25.88 -22.44
CA SER A 99 3.73 -25.06 -21.51
C SER A 99 3.11 -23.69 -21.25
N TRP A 100 1.97 -23.38 -21.89
CA TRP A 100 1.22 -22.14 -21.73
C TRP A 100 0.22 -22.16 -20.56
N GLN A 101 0.01 -23.31 -19.90
CA GLN A 101 -0.90 -23.42 -18.74
C GLN A 101 -0.71 -22.33 -17.67
N PRO A 102 0.52 -22.00 -17.20
CA PRO A 102 0.70 -20.94 -16.20
C PRO A 102 0.25 -19.55 -16.68
N TYR A 103 0.30 -19.30 -18.00
CA TYR A 103 -0.16 -18.05 -18.59
C TYR A 103 -1.70 -17.98 -18.56
N VAL A 104 -2.35 -19.08 -18.95
CA VAL A 104 -3.81 -19.23 -18.94
C VAL A 104 -4.36 -19.13 -17.52
N ASP A 105 -3.72 -19.78 -16.54
CA ASP A 105 -4.11 -19.71 -15.13
C ASP A 105 -3.93 -18.28 -14.58
N GLY A 106 -2.86 -17.60 -14.96
CA GLY A 106 -2.62 -16.19 -14.65
C GLY A 106 -3.70 -15.26 -15.21
N LEU A 107 -4.21 -15.54 -16.42
CA LEU A 107 -5.31 -14.79 -17.01
C LEU A 107 -6.65 -15.12 -16.34
N ASN A 108 -6.93 -16.40 -16.10
CA ASN A 108 -8.13 -16.86 -15.42
C ASN A 108 -8.29 -16.25 -14.02
N SER A 109 -7.21 -16.25 -13.23
CA SER A 109 -7.23 -15.65 -11.88
C SER A 109 -7.52 -14.16 -11.90
N VAL A 110 -7.01 -13.39 -12.87
CA VAL A 110 -7.29 -11.96 -13.01
C VAL A 110 -8.71 -11.72 -13.50
N LEU A 111 -9.19 -12.54 -14.42
CA LEU A 111 -10.50 -12.36 -15.07
C LEU A 111 -11.67 -12.87 -14.22
N GLN A 112 -11.42 -13.64 -13.16
CA GLN A 112 -12.46 -14.14 -12.25
C GLN A 112 -13.29 -13.00 -11.63
N ASP A 113 -12.67 -11.88 -11.28
CA ASP A 113 -13.34 -10.70 -10.74
C ASP A 113 -14.19 -9.94 -11.77
N TYR A 114 -14.00 -10.20 -13.08
CA TYR A 114 -14.73 -9.56 -14.18
C TYR A 114 -15.88 -10.43 -14.73
N ASN A 115 -16.19 -11.52 -14.05
CA ASN A 115 -17.36 -12.33 -14.35
C ASN A 115 -18.64 -11.53 -14.12
N LYS A 116 -19.63 -11.74 -14.98
CA LYS A 116 -20.89 -10.99 -15.00
C LYS A 116 -21.59 -10.96 -13.65
N THR A 117 -21.69 -12.10 -12.97
CA THR A 117 -22.32 -12.21 -11.64
C THR A 117 -21.64 -11.32 -10.60
N VAL A 118 -20.30 -11.35 -10.54
CA VAL A 118 -19.51 -10.55 -9.59
C VAL A 118 -19.62 -9.05 -9.89
N GLN A 119 -19.61 -8.69 -11.18
CA GLN A 119 -19.70 -7.29 -11.62
C GLN A 119 -21.10 -6.71 -11.41
N GLU A 120 -22.16 -7.50 -11.58
CA GLU A 120 -23.54 -7.09 -11.31
C GLU A 120 -23.79 -6.82 -9.83
N GLU A 121 -23.19 -7.61 -8.93
CA GLU A 121 -23.29 -7.40 -7.48
C GLU A 121 -22.50 -6.19 -6.97
N ARG A 122 -21.28 -5.98 -7.48
CA ARG A 122 -20.34 -4.97 -6.96
C ARG A 122 -20.37 -3.64 -7.70
N GLY A 123 -20.75 -3.65 -8.98
CA GLY A 123 -20.65 -2.51 -9.88
C GLY A 123 -21.99 -1.84 -10.20
N SER A 124 -21.93 -0.75 -10.95
CA SER A 124 -23.07 -0.03 -11.50
C SER A 124 -22.91 0.18 -13.01
N LEU A 125 -24.02 0.33 -13.72
CA LEU A 125 -24.03 0.65 -15.13
C LEU A 125 -23.63 2.11 -15.32
N CYS A 126 -22.56 2.35 -16.09
CA CYS A 126 -22.04 3.68 -16.40
C CYS A 126 -22.22 4.00 -17.88
N ALA A 127 -22.47 5.28 -18.18
CA ALA A 127 -22.47 5.77 -19.56
C ALA A 127 -21.04 5.87 -20.10
N SER A 128 -20.81 5.36 -21.31
CA SER A 128 -19.52 5.44 -21.98
C SER A 128 -19.13 6.89 -22.29
N GLY A 129 -17.86 7.23 -22.09
CA GLY A 129 -17.32 8.56 -22.41
C GLY A 129 -17.62 9.66 -21.40
N VAL A 130 -18.33 9.35 -20.31
CA VAL A 130 -18.65 10.31 -19.24
C VAL A 130 -18.00 9.88 -17.93
N TYR A 131 -17.47 10.85 -17.18
CA TYR A 131 -16.95 10.59 -15.84
C TYR A 131 -18.07 10.21 -14.87
N ASN A 132 -17.93 9.05 -14.21
CA ASN A 132 -18.82 8.64 -13.12
C ASN A 132 -18.49 9.42 -11.83
N LYS A 133 -18.93 10.69 -11.78
CA LYS A 133 -18.77 11.55 -10.60
C LYS A 133 -19.81 11.17 -9.56
N GLN A 134 -19.35 10.70 -8.40
CA GLN A 134 -20.17 10.42 -7.23
C GLN A 134 -19.84 11.46 -6.17
N GLU A 135 -20.67 12.51 -6.14
CA GLU A 135 -20.59 13.60 -5.17
C GLU A 135 -21.18 13.17 -3.83
N ASP A 136 -20.67 13.77 -2.77
CA ASP A 136 -21.15 13.58 -1.42
C ASP A 136 -22.39 14.46 -1.19
N THR A 137 -23.37 13.98 -0.42
CA THR A 137 -24.60 14.73 -0.15
C THR A 137 -24.39 15.61 1.08
N GLY A 138 -23.89 16.83 0.87
CA GLY A 138 -23.55 17.76 1.95
C GLY A 138 -22.45 17.18 2.85
N ASP A 139 -22.74 17.03 4.15
CA ASP A 139 -21.82 16.42 5.12
C ASP A 139 -21.81 14.88 5.10
N VAL A 140 -22.73 14.25 4.36
CA VAL A 140 -22.84 12.78 4.26
C VAL A 140 -22.05 12.28 3.06
N ARG A 141 -20.94 11.62 3.34
CA ARG A 141 -20.09 10.98 2.32
C ARG A 141 -20.82 9.82 1.65
N ASN A 142 -20.79 9.78 0.32
CA ASN A 142 -21.35 8.69 -0.47
C ASN A 142 -20.35 7.52 -0.48
N TYR A 143 -20.39 6.70 0.56
CA TYR A 143 -19.50 5.56 0.76
C TYR A 143 -20.29 4.26 1.03
N PRO A 144 -20.02 3.15 0.31
CA PRO A 144 -19.00 2.99 -0.72
C PRO A 144 -19.40 3.55 -2.09
N LYS A 145 -18.45 4.20 -2.78
CA LYS A 145 -18.64 4.62 -4.18
C LYS A 145 -18.71 3.39 -5.08
N LYS A 146 -19.73 3.30 -5.94
CA LYS A 146 -19.91 2.19 -6.89
C LYS A 146 -18.99 2.35 -8.10
N ALA A 147 -18.27 1.30 -8.45
CA ALA A 147 -17.45 1.29 -9.66
C ALA A 147 -18.31 1.04 -10.91
N CYS A 148 -17.79 1.43 -12.07
CA CYS A 148 -18.39 1.05 -13.35
C CYS A 148 -18.09 -0.41 -13.66
N GLN A 149 -19.11 -1.12 -14.15
CA GLN A 149 -18.97 -2.53 -14.54
C GLN A 149 -18.05 -2.67 -15.76
N PHE A 150 -17.15 -3.66 -15.71
CA PHE A 150 -16.39 -4.13 -16.87
C PHE A 150 -16.63 -5.62 -17.03
N LEU A 151 -17.37 -6.00 -18.07
CA LEU A 151 -17.67 -7.39 -18.35
C LEU A 151 -16.54 -8.03 -19.16
N ARG A 152 -16.26 -9.30 -18.86
CA ARG A 152 -15.31 -10.14 -19.59
C ARG A 152 -15.63 -10.22 -21.09
N ASP A 153 -16.90 -10.07 -21.47
CA ASP A 153 -17.38 -10.04 -22.87
C ASP A 153 -16.77 -8.88 -23.69
N TYR A 154 -16.40 -7.77 -23.04
CA TYR A 154 -15.77 -6.63 -23.74
C TYR A 154 -14.38 -6.94 -24.29
N LEU A 155 -13.76 -8.05 -23.86
CA LEU A 155 -12.47 -8.52 -24.36
C LEU A 155 -12.60 -9.32 -25.68
N GLY A 156 -13.82 -9.55 -26.18
CA GLY A 156 -14.07 -10.30 -27.41
C GLY A 156 -13.48 -11.72 -27.35
N ASN A 157 -12.75 -12.12 -28.38
CA ASN A 157 -12.13 -13.44 -28.47
C ASN A 157 -11.13 -13.73 -27.34
N CYS A 158 -10.57 -12.68 -26.72
CA CYS A 158 -9.66 -12.80 -25.58
C CYS A 158 -10.37 -12.85 -24.23
N SER A 159 -11.70 -12.91 -24.23
CA SER A 159 -12.50 -13.07 -23.02
C SER A 159 -12.24 -14.39 -22.33
N GLY A 160 -11.84 -15.44 -23.04
CA GLY A 160 -11.70 -16.78 -22.47
C GLY A 160 -13.02 -17.51 -22.25
N ILE A 161 -14.12 -17.02 -22.85
CA ILE A 161 -15.45 -17.64 -22.78
C ILE A 161 -15.63 -18.63 -23.93
N GLU A 162 -15.30 -18.19 -25.15
CA GLU A 162 -15.32 -19.05 -26.34
C GLU A 162 -14.07 -19.93 -26.43
N ASP A 163 -12.89 -19.35 -26.14
CA ASP A 163 -11.62 -20.07 -26.14
C ASP A 163 -10.95 -20.00 -24.75
N PRO A 164 -11.00 -21.08 -23.94
CA PRO A 164 -10.41 -21.09 -22.61
C PRO A 164 -8.87 -20.99 -22.63
N THR A 165 -8.23 -21.14 -23.80
CA THR A 165 -6.78 -21.06 -23.93
C THR A 165 -6.29 -19.67 -24.33
N TYR A 166 -7.17 -18.69 -24.51
CA TYR A 166 -6.80 -17.30 -24.86
C TYR A 166 -5.87 -17.21 -26.09
N GLY A 167 -6.08 -18.06 -27.09
CA GLY A 167 -5.28 -18.11 -28.33
C GLY A 167 -3.89 -18.75 -28.19
N TYR A 168 -3.50 -19.20 -26.99
CA TYR A 168 -2.21 -19.85 -26.77
C TYR A 168 -2.10 -21.20 -27.49
N SER A 169 -3.19 -21.95 -27.67
CA SER A 169 -3.16 -23.21 -28.43
C SER A 169 -2.93 -23.01 -29.92
N ASN A 170 -3.40 -21.89 -30.46
CA ASN A 170 -3.39 -21.59 -31.89
C ASN A 170 -2.19 -20.73 -32.32
N GLY A 171 -1.24 -20.48 -31.41
CA GLY A 171 -0.07 -19.64 -31.69
C GLY A 171 -0.36 -18.14 -31.78
N THR A 172 -1.55 -17.69 -31.38
CA THR A 172 -1.98 -16.28 -31.39
C THR A 172 -2.39 -15.83 -29.98
N PRO A 173 -1.42 -15.73 -29.05
CA PRO A 173 -1.72 -15.52 -27.64
C PRO A 173 -2.29 -14.12 -27.37
N CYS A 174 -3.35 -14.05 -26.57
CA CYS A 174 -3.91 -12.80 -26.08
C CYS A 174 -3.09 -12.24 -24.91
N VAL A 175 -2.83 -10.94 -24.95
CA VAL A 175 -2.13 -10.21 -23.88
C VAL A 175 -3.03 -9.07 -23.40
N LEU A 176 -3.27 -9.00 -22.10
CA LEU A 176 -4.14 -7.97 -21.52
C LEU A 176 -3.30 -6.79 -21.04
N ILE A 177 -3.72 -5.59 -21.40
CA ILE A 177 -3.09 -4.35 -20.97
C ILE A 177 -3.99 -3.69 -19.92
N LYS A 178 -3.41 -3.39 -18.76
CA LYS A 178 -4.08 -2.74 -17.64
C LYS A 178 -3.40 -1.42 -17.31
N MET A 179 -4.19 -0.34 -17.20
CA MET A 179 -3.72 0.92 -16.66
C MET A 179 -3.69 0.90 -15.13
N ASN A 180 -2.67 1.53 -14.54
CA ASN A 180 -2.61 1.74 -13.10
C ASN A 180 -3.66 2.78 -12.68
N ARG A 181 -4.46 2.42 -11.69
CA ARG A 181 -5.39 3.36 -11.06
C ARG A 181 -4.59 4.43 -10.33
N VAL A 182 -4.92 5.69 -10.59
CA VAL A 182 -4.45 6.86 -9.82
C VAL A 182 -5.67 7.42 -9.07
N SER A 183 -5.47 7.85 -7.83
CA SER A 183 -6.50 8.38 -6.92
C SER A 183 -6.14 9.76 -6.42
#